data_AF-A0A3Q1EEM4-F1
#
_entry.id   AF-A0A3Q1EEM4-F1
#
_cell.length_a   1.000
_cell.length_b   1.000
_cell.length_c   1.000
_cell.angle_alpha   90.00
_cell.angle_beta   90.00
_cell.angle_gamma   90.00
#
_symmetry.space_group_name_H-M   'P 1'
#
loop_
_entity.id
_entity.type
_entity.pdbx_description
1 polymer ?
#
loop_
_entity_poly.entity_id
_entity_poly.type
_entity_poly.pdbx_seq_one_letter_code
_entity_poly.pdbx_strand_id
1 'polypeptide(L)' 'IFEISPSETVGVFEVKAKFMGVHLETLQLEYQDLLQLQYEGVAVMKLFDRATINVNLLIFLLNKKFYGK' A
#
# COMPACT_ATOMS: atom_id res chain seq x y z
N ILE A 1 -1.08 -12.92 4.10
CA ILE A 1 -2.05 -11.88 4.51
C ILE A 1 -1.29 -10.58 4.64
N PHE A 2 -1.82 -9.50 4.07
CA PHE A 2 -1.26 -8.16 4.24
C PHE A 2 -2.11 -7.40 5.27
N GLU A 3 -1.44 -6.76 6.22
CA GLU A 3 -2.06 -5.83 7.17
C GLU A 3 -1.57 -4.43 6.83
N ILE A 4 -2.49 -3.47 6.73
CA ILE A 4 -2.17 -2.07 6.43
C ILE A 4 -2.64 -1.24 7.62
N SER A 5 -1.75 -0.43 8.16
CA SER A 5 -2.03 0.53 9.23
C SER A 5 -1.51 1.92 8.87
N PRO A 6 -2.19 3.00 9.29
CA PRO A 6 -1.65 4.34 9.15
C PRO A 6 -0.40 4.48 10.02
N SER A 7 0.59 5.24 9.56
CA SER A 7 1.72 5.66 10.39
C SER A 7 1.42 6.97 11.12
N GLU A 8 2.38 7.47 11.90
CA GLU A 8 2.30 8.80 12.52
C GLU A 8 2.30 9.93 11.48
N THR A 9 2.88 9.69 10.29
CA THR A 9 2.95 10.69 9.22
C THR A 9 1.77 10.53 8.27
N VAL A 10 1.04 11.63 8.05
CA VAL A 10 -0.11 11.66 7.15
C VAL A 10 0.32 11.29 5.74
N GLY A 11 -0.38 10.33 5.13
CA GLY A 11 -0.05 9.85 3.79
C GLY A 11 0.99 8.74 3.77
N VAL A 12 1.53 8.33 4.92
CA VAL A 12 2.45 7.18 5.02
C VAL A 12 1.75 6.03 5.72
N PHE A 13 1.79 4.85 5.09
CA PHE A 13 1.16 3.62 5.57
C PHE A 13 2.22 2.55 5.85
N GLU A 14 2.04 1.82 6.94
CA GLU A 14 2.83 0.64 7.24
C GLU A 14 2.10 -0.59 6.70
N VAL A 15 2.73 -1.30 5.77
CA VAL A 15 2.18 -2.53 5.20
C VAL A 15 3.01 -3.71 5.71
N LYS A 16 2.36 -4.63 6.43
CA LYS A 16 2.98 -5.82 7.02
C LYS A 16 2.55 -7.06 6.27
N ALA A 17 3.52 -7.85 5.83
CA ALA A 17 3.27 -9.18 5.30
C ALA A 17 3.31 -10.22 6.43
N LYS A 18 2.23 -10.98 6.59
CA LYS A 18 2.19 -12.18 7.44
C LYS A 18 1.96 -13.43 6.61
N PHE A 19 2.76 -14.47 6.86
CA PHE A 19 2.59 -15.78 6.26
C PHE A 19 2.50 -16.83 7.38
N MET A 20 1.42 -17.62 7.38
CA MET A 20 1.17 -18.63 8.43
C MET A 20 1.27 -18.06 9.87
N GLY A 21 0.82 -16.82 10.09
CA GLY A 21 0.88 -16.15 11.40
C GLY A 21 2.22 -15.51 11.75
N VAL A 22 3.28 -15.74 10.96
CA VAL A 22 4.61 -15.18 11.17
C VAL A 22 4.76 -13.88 10.38
N HIS A 23 5.27 -12.83 11.04
CA HIS A 23 5.64 -11.58 10.38
C HIS A 23 6.87 -11.81 9.51
N LEU A 24 6.77 -11.47 8.23
CA LEU A 24 7.89 -11.60 7.30
C LEU A 24 8.62 -10.27 7.15
N GLU A 25 7.91 -9.27 6.65
CA GLU A 25 8.49 -8.01 6.20
C GLU A 25 7.49 -6.87 6.43
N THR A 26 8.03 -5.68 6.68
CA THR A 26 7.28 -4.42 6.79
C THR A 26 7.81 -3.47 5.72
N LEU A 27 6.91 -2.84 4.97
CA LEU A 27 7.26 -1.72 4.09
C LEU A 27 6.54 -0.45 4.52
N GLN A 28 7.16 0.70 4.26
CA GLN A 28 6.47 1.98 4.29
C GLN A 28 5.99 2.31 2.88
N LEU A 29 4.71 2.63 2.77
CA LEU A 29 4.06 3.01 1.53
C LEU A 29 3.68 4.49 1.62
N GLU A 30 4.30 5.32 0.81
CA GLU A 30 3.94 6.72 0.69
C GLU A 30 2.81 6.89 -0.34
N TYR A 31 1.75 7.57 0.05
CA TYR A 31 0.59 7.81 -0.80
C TYR A 31 0.94 8.69 -2.00
N GLN A 32 1.93 9.59 -1.85
CA GLN A 32 2.40 10.42 -2.96
C GLN A 32 3.06 9.59 -4.05
N ASP A 33 3.84 8.56 -3.70
CA ASP A 33 4.43 7.65 -4.69
C ASP A 33 3.35 6.92 -5.50
N LEU A 34 2.25 6.52 -4.87
CA LEU A 34 1.12 5.91 -5.56
C LEU A 34 0.48 6.88 -6.57
N LEU A 35 0.31 8.15 -6.20
CA LEU A 35 -0.20 9.17 -7.10
C LEU A 35 0.76 9.46 -8.26
N GLN A 36 2.07 9.43 -8.00
CA GLN A 36 3.07 9.55 -9.05
C GLN A 36 3.00 8.38 -10.04
N LEU A 37 2.93 7.14 -9.55
CA LEU A 37 2.75 5.96 -10.41
C LEU A 37 1.47 6.07 -11.25
N GLN A 38 0.37 6.53 -10.66
CA GLN A 38 -0.87 6.78 -11.38
C GLN A 38 -0.70 7.85 -12.48
N TYR A 39 -0.03 8.96 -12.16
CA TYR A 39 0.24 10.05 -13.10
C TYR A 39 1.10 9.59 -14.29
N GLU A 40 2.10 8.75 -14.02
CA GLU A 40 2.99 8.15 -15.03
C GLU A 40 2.30 7.04 -15.85
N GLY A 41 1.06 6.66 -15.50
CA GLY A 41 0.30 5.60 -16.18
C GLY A 41 0.72 4.19 -15.79
N VAL A 42 1.46 4.02 -14.69
CA VAL A 42 1.86 2.71 -14.16
C VAL A 42 0.65 2.05 -13.47
N ALA A 43 0.08 1.05 -14.13
CA ALA A 43 -1.14 0.40 -13.64
C ALA A 43 -0.90 -0.57 -12.47
N VAL A 44 0.31 -1.10 -12.32
CA VAL A 44 0.64 -2.12 -11.32
C VAL A 44 1.98 -1.86 -10.64
N MET A 45 2.09 -2.18 -9.37
CA MET A 45 3.33 -2.15 -8.59
C MET A 45 3.60 -3.50 -7.93
N LYS A 46 4.86 -3.76 -7.57
CA LYS A 46 5.24 -4.94 -6.78
C LYS A 46 5.40 -4.54 -5.33
N LEU A 47 4.74 -5.27 -4.42
CA LEU A 47 5.02 -5.23 -2.99
C LEU A 47 5.86 -6.45 -2.60
N PHE A 48 6.94 -6.21 -1.87
CA PHE A 48 7.87 -7.22 -1.36
C PHE A 48 8.42 -8.17 -2.44
N ASP A 49 8.50 -7.72 -3.70
CA ASP A 49 8.82 -8.55 -4.88
C ASP A 49 7.98 -9.84 -5.05
N ARG A 50 6.89 -9.99 -4.30
CA ARG A 50 6.07 -11.20 -4.23
C ARG A 50 4.63 -10.99 -4.68
N ALA A 51 4.10 -9.79 -4.54
CA ALA A 51 2.72 -9.47 -4.88
C ALA A 51 2.65 -8.34 -5.90
N THR A 52 1.95 -8.56 -7.01
CA THR A 52 1.63 -7.51 -7.98
C THR A 52 0.26 -6.94 -7.66
N ILE A 53 0.18 -5.62 -7.47
CA ILE A 53 -1.03 -4.93 -7.03
C ILE A 53 -1.37 -3.81 -8.00
N ASN A 54 -2.65 -3.64 -8.29
CA ASN A 54 -3.14 -2.52 -9.11
C ASN A 54 -3.08 -1.20 -8.32
N VAL A 55 -2.41 -0.19 -8.88
CA VAL A 55 -2.17 1.10 -8.23
C VAL A 55 -3.49 1.83 -7.96
N ASN A 56 -4.38 1.92 -8.94
CA ASN A 56 -5.66 2.65 -8.81
C ASN A 56 -6.58 2.02 -7.77
N LEU A 57 -6.67 0.68 -7.74
CA LEU A 57 -7.48 -0.03 -6.76
C LEU A 57 -6.89 0.08 -5.34
N LEU A 58 -5.56 0.11 -5.21
CA LEU A 58 -4.90 0.34 -3.93
C LEU A 58 -5.18 1.76 -3.40
N ILE A 59 -5.04 2.78 -4.25
CA ILE A 59 -5.41 4.17 -3.93
C ILE A 59 -6.87 4.24 -3.45
N PHE A 60 -7.80 3.63 -4.20
CA PHE A 60 -9.21 3.58 -3.83
C PHE A 60 -9.43 2.90 -2.47
N LEU A 61 -8.78 1.76 -2.22
CA LEU A 61 -8.88 1.04 -0.95
C LEU A 61 -8.40 1.90 0.22
N LEU A 62 -7.26 2.58 0.07
CA LEU A 62 -6.70 3.44 1.11
C LEU A 62 -7.63 4.64 1.42
N ASN A 63 -8.18 5.27 0.39
CA ASN A 63 -9.17 6.35 0.55
C ASN A 63 -10.40 5.91 1.34
N LYS A 64 -10.97 4.77 0.92
CA LYS A 64 -12.16 4.23 1.56
C LYS A 64 -11.91 3.81 3.01
N LYS A 65 -10.72 3.29 3.32
CA LYS A 65 -10.40 2.73 4.64
C LYS A 65 -9.90 3.77 5.65
N PHE A 66 -9.11 4.74 5.21
CA PHE A 66 -8.39 5.63 6.12
C PHE A 66 -8.75 7.11 5.99
N TYR A 67 -9.32 7.52 4.85
CA TYR A 67 -9.68 8.93 4.60
C TYR A 67 -11.20 9.18 4.61
N GLY A 68 -12.02 8.14 4.73
CA GLY A 68 -13.48 8.26 4.83
C GLY A 68 -14.13 8.89 3.59
N LYS A 69 -13.45 8.81 2.43
CA LYS A 69 -13.93 9.30 1.13
C LYS A 69 -14.19 8.13 0.18
#